data_AF-A0AAV5R989-F1
#
_entry.id   AF-A0AAV5R989-F1
#
_cell.length_a   1.000
_cell.length_b   1.000
_cell.length_c   1.000
_cell.angle_alpha   90.00
_cell.angle_beta   90.00
_cell.angle_gamma   90.00
#
_symmetry.space_group_name_H-M   'P 1'
#
loop_
_entity.id
_entity.type
_entity.pdbx_description
1 polymer ?
#
loop_
_entity_poly.entity_id
_entity_poly.type
_entity_poly.pdbx_seq_one_letter_code
_entity_poly.pdbx_strand_id
1 'polypeptide(L)'
;MFLFKSKAFDPTQFENELMKITFKITSNEKKLRNLKSQKKYYGRLIPIYLTSGYVIYFSYLYKMGKIFESMNMFYLILIPFIFGLIYYSFLTFYNYLINNKESYIEYLKEQHSEKLSTLKEKTNFNKTKDLLARFSDGEDLKQLEKEANEIQQKKAEYLKMIQSGDKNKIIEDLKHQSNNNTGFYDMLMTSLLGENELSPDKRYALICSNCFQHNGLAAPGKSAKEIKYVCPKCGFMNNNDEKVEEMENNDDNKENIKEDIKENKDESNSK
;
A
#
# COMPACT_ATOMS: atom_id res chain seq x y z
N MET A 1 -19.63 27.04 -38.59
CA MET A 1 -19.86 25.61 -38.27
C MET A 1 -18.61 25.07 -37.60
N PHE A 2 -18.49 25.25 -36.28
CA PHE A 2 -17.32 24.79 -35.52
C PHE A 2 -17.56 23.35 -35.08
N LEU A 3 -16.79 22.43 -35.66
CA LEU A 3 -16.74 21.02 -35.30
C LEU A 3 -16.04 20.86 -33.95
N PHE A 4 -16.82 20.82 -32.87
CA PHE A 4 -16.35 20.25 -31.61
C PHE A 4 -16.22 18.73 -31.81
N LYS A 5 -15.04 18.31 -32.26
CA LYS A 5 -14.61 16.91 -32.23
C LYS A 5 -14.59 16.50 -30.76
N SER A 6 -15.59 15.72 -30.32
CA SER A 6 -15.62 15.17 -28.97
C SER A 6 -14.33 14.39 -28.75
N LYS A 7 -13.60 14.70 -27.68
CA LYS A 7 -12.43 13.90 -27.29
C LYS A 7 -12.92 12.47 -27.07
N ALA A 8 -12.34 11.51 -27.80
CA ALA A 8 -12.67 10.10 -27.66
C ALA A 8 -12.47 9.66 -26.20
N PHE A 9 -13.32 8.77 -25.72
CA PHE A 9 -13.20 8.18 -24.39
C PHE A 9 -11.89 7.39 -24.30
N ASP A 10 -10.97 7.81 -23.43
CA ASP A 10 -9.72 7.10 -23.15
C ASP A 10 -9.86 6.28 -21.85
N PRO A 11 -9.99 4.95 -21.93
CA PRO A 11 -10.13 4.08 -20.76
C PRO A 11 -8.95 4.17 -19.80
N THR A 12 -7.73 4.34 -20.33
CA THR A 12 -6.48 4.26 -19.55
C THR A 12 -6.33 5.47 -18.62
N GLN A 13 -6.80 6.64 -19.04
CA GLN A 13 -6.81 7.84 -18.20
C GLN A 13 -7.77 7.68 -17.01
N PHE A 14 -8.96 7.11 -17.23
CA PHE A 14 -9.94 6.86 -16.18
C PHE A 14 -9.43 5.83 -15.17
N GLU A 15 -8.80 4.76 -15.64
CA GLU A 15 -8.17 3.76 -14.79
C GLU A 15 -7.10 4.37 -13.88
N ASN A 16 -6.22 5.20 -14.43
CA ASN A 16 -5.17 5.88 -13.66
C ASN A 16 -5.74 6.83 -12.60
N GLU A 17 -6.82 7.54 -12.90
CA GLU A 17 -7.48 8.41 -11.93
C GLU A 17 -8.20 7.63 -10.82
N LEU A 18 -8.89 6.54 -11.18
CA LEU A 18 -9.54 5.65 -10.21
C LEU A 18 -8.50 4.97 -9.31
N MET A 19 -7.35 4.59 -9.87
CA MET A 19 -6.23 4.04 -9.11
C MET A 19 -5.69 5.06 -8.10
N LYS A 20 -5.46 6.32 -8.52
CA LYS A 20 -4.99 7.39 -7.63
C LYS A 20 -5.94 7.61 -6.45
N ILE A 21 -7.25 7.59 -6.69
CA ILE A 21 -8.25 7.75 -5.63
C ILE A 21 -8.27 6.52 -4.72
N THR A 22 -8.27 5.32 -5.30
CA THR A 22 -8.23 4.05 -4.55
C THR A 22 -6.99 3.97 -3.65
N PHE A 23 -5.82 4.37 -4.16
CA PHE A 23 -4.59 4.44 -3.38
C PHE A 23 -4.69 5.43 -2.22
N LYS A 24 -5.26 6.61 -2.44
CA LYS A 24 -5.52 7.58 -1.36
C LYS A 24 -6.48 7.00 -0.31
N ILE A 25 -7.51 6.28 -0.72
CA ILE A 25 -8.45 5.62 0.21
C ILE A 25 -7.70 4.58 1.05
N THR A 26 -7.01 3.63 0.42
CA THR A 26 -6.34 2.53 1.13
C THR A 26 -5.22 3.01 2.05
N SER A 27 -4.43 4.00 1.61
CA SER A 27 -3.40 4.67 2.41
C SER A 27 -3.98 5.34 3.66
N ASN A 28 -5.07 6.11 3.49
CA ASN A 28 -5.71 6.78 4.62
C ASN A 28 -6.45 5.81 5.54
N GLU A 29 -7.06 4.74 5.02
CA GLU A 29 -7.68 3.68 5.82
C GLU A 29 -6.63 2.93 6.67
N LYS A 30 -5.44 2.67 6.13
CA LYS A 30 -4.31 2.11 6.89
C LYS A 30 -3.89 3.03 8.02
N LYS A 31 -3.73 4.35 7.74
CA LYS A 31 -3.40 5.35 8.77
C LYS A 31 -4.49 5.43 9.84
N LEU A 32 -5.76 5.43 9.45
CA LEU A 32 -6.91 5.42 10.35
C LEU A 32 -6.89 4.19 11.27
N ARG A 33 -6.62 3.00 10.72
CA ARG A 33 -6.51 1.77 11.50
C ARG A 33 -5.38 1.85 12.53
N ASN A 34 -4.22 2.40 12.15
CA ASN A 34 -3.11 2.60 13.08
C ASN A 34 -3.50 3.57 14.21
N LEU A 35 -4.17 4.69 13.90
CA LEU A 35 -4.67 5.63 14.91
C LEU A 35 -5.71 4.98 15.84
N LYS A 36 -6.65 4.21 15.30
CA LYS A 36 -7.62 3.45 16.11
C LYS A 36 -6.94 2.41 17.02
N SER A 37 -5.91 1.73 16.51
CA SER A 37 -5.11 0.78 17.29
C SER A 37 -4.37 1.47 18.42
N GLN A 38 -3.69 2.58 18.13
CA GLN A 38 -2.99 3.40 19.12
C GLN A 38 -3.94 3.91 20.21
N LYS A 39 -5.11 4.45 19.84
CA LYS A 39 -6.14 4.86 20.81
C LYS A 39 -6.55 3.71 21.74
N LYS A 40 -6.77 2.51 21.20
CA LYS A 40 -7.12 1.32 22.01
C LYS A 40 -5.98 0.90 22.94
N TYR A 41 -4.76 0.91 22.44
CA TYR A 41 -3.56 0.57 23.20
C TYR A 41 -3.34 1.54 24.36
N TYR A 42 -3.23 2.84 24.08
CA TYR A 42 -3.05 3.87 25.10
C TYR A 42 -4.27 4.03 26.02
N GLY A 43 -5.48 3.84 25.49
CA GLY A 43 -6.71 3.84 26.30
C GLY A 43 -6.75 2.72 27.34
N ARG A 44 -6.05 1.60 27.11
CA ARG A 44 -5.89 0.52 28.11
C ARG A 44 -4.68 0.75 29.02
N LEU A 45 -3.57 1.24 28.50
CA LEU A 45 -2.35 1.42 29.27
C LEU A 45 -2.39 2.60 30.23
N ILE A 46 -2.83 3.78 29.79
CA ILE A 46 -2.87 5.00 30.62
C ILE A 46 -3.52 4.76 31.99
N PRO A 47 -4.75 4.19 32.08
CA PRO A 47 -5.36 3.97 33.39
C PRO A 47 -4.57 2.97 34.26
N ILE A 48 -3.91 1.97 33.68
CA ILE A 48 -3.08 1.01 34.43
C ILE A 48 -1.86 1.71 35.05
N TYR A 49 -1.18 2.58 34.31
CA TYR A 49 -0.05 3.34 34.83
C TYR A 49 -0.46 4.39 35.86
N LEU A 50 -1.58 5.10 35.63
CA LEU A 50 -2.09 6.10 36.58
C LEU A 50 -2.55 5.47 37.90
N THR A 51 -3.24 4.33 37.83
CA THR A 51 -3.68 3.60 39.03
C THR A 51 -2.51 2.99 39.80
N SER A 52 -1.55 2.36 39.12
CA SER A 52 -0.36 1.80 39.78
C SER A 52 0.49 2.89 40.45
N GLY A 53 0.73 4.02 39.78
CA GLY A 53 1.43 5.16 40.38
C GLY A 53 0.70 5.74 41.59
N TYR A 54 -0.63 5.83 41.53
CA TYR A 54 -1.45 6.29 42.66
C TYR A 54 -1.36 5.33 43.87
N VAL A 55 -1.38 4.01 43.64
CA VAL A 55 -1.21 3.01 44.71
C VAL A 55 0.16 3.11 45.37
N ILE A 56 1.23 3.31 44.58
CA ILE A 56 2.58 3.49 45.11
C ILE A 56 2.66 4.76 45.96
N TYR A 57 2.09 5.88 45.48
CA TYR A 57 2.04 7.13 46.24
C TYR A 57 1.27 6.99 47.56
N PHE A 58 0.10 6.35 47.51
CA PHE A 58 -0.70 6.05 48.69
C PHE A 58 0.08 5.19 49.70
N SER A 59 0.77 4.15 49.22
CA SER A 59 1.61 3.27 50.05
C SER A 59 2.76 4.03 50.72
N TYR A 60 3.41 4.96 50.01
CA TYR A 60 4.45 5.82 50.56
C TYR A 60 3.94 6.70 51.71
N LEU A 61 2.80 7.37 51.50
CA LEU A 61 2.17 8.21 52.54
C LEU A 61 1.77 7.40 53.77
N TYR A 62 1.26 6.18 53.56
CA TYR A 62 0.89 5.27 54.64
C TYR A 62 2.10 4.90 55.51
N LYS A 63 3.22 4.53 54.90
CA LYS A 63 4.44 4.14 55.65
C LYS A 63 5.03 5.30 56.46
N MET A 64 4.89 6.54 55.98
CA MET A 64 5.41 7.73 56.68
C MET A 64 4.44 8.27 57.74
N GLY A 65 3.21 7.74 57.84
CA GLY A 65 2.19 8.21 58.78
C GLY A 65 1.64 9.61 58.47
N LYS A 66 1.96 10.19 57.30
CA LYS A 66 1.60 11.56 56.90
C LYS A 66 0.25 11.68 56.18
N ILE A 67 -0.59 10.65 56.27
CA ILE A 67 -1.89 10.63 55.59
C ILE A 67 -2.78 11.78 56.06
N PHE A 68 -2.85 12.02 57.37
CA PHE A 68 -3.76 13.02 57.96
C PHE A 68 -3.27 14.46 57.88
N GLU A 69 -2.11 14.72 57.26
CA GLU A 69 -1.59 16.07 57.06
C GLU A 69 -2.48 16.80 56.03
N SER A 70 -2.97 18.01 56.34
CA SER A 70 -4.03 18.68 55.56
C SER A 70 -3.70 18.85 54.08
N MET A 71 -2.43 19.08 53.76
CA MET A 71 -1.96 19.21 52.38
C MET A 71 -2.02 17.87 51.62
N ASN A 72 -1.61 16.76 52.26
CA ASN A 72 -1.58 15.44 51.63
C ASN A 72 -2.99 14.90 51.38
N MET A 73 -3.92 15.17 52.30
CA MET A 73 -5.34 14.83 52.12
C MET A 73 -5.95 15.51 50.89
N PHE A 74 -5.63 16.78 50.67
CA PHE A 74 -6.10 17.52 49.50
C PHE A 74 -5.56 16.90 48.20
N TYR A 75 -4.26 16.59 48.13
CA TYR A 75 -3.66 15.96 46.95
C TYR A 75 -4.25 14.58 46.63
N LEU A 76 -4.59 13.80 47.65
CA LEU A 76 -5.15 12.45 47.50
C LEU A 76 -6.52 12.46 46.81
N ILE A 77 -7.32 13.51 47.04
CA ILE A 77 -8.62 13.72 46.39
C ILE A 77 -8.46 14.37 45.01
N LEU A 78 -7.48 15.27 44.86
CA LEU A 78 -7.29 16.03 43.61
C LEU A 78 -6.70 15.17 42.48
N ILE A 79 -5.74 14.29 42.79
CA ILE A 79 -5.02 13.49 41.78
C ILE A 79 -5.98 12.63 40.92
N PRO A 80 -6.95 11.86 41.49
CA PRO A 80 -7.92 11.12 40.69
C PRO A 80 -8.75 12.00 39.76
N PHE A 81 -9.10 13.21 40.21
CA PHE A 81 -9.88 14.16 39.40
C PHE A 81 -9.07 14.68 38.22
N ILE A 82 -7.80 15.05 38.45
CA ILE A 82 -6.87 15.46 37.40
C ILE A 82 -6.65 14.32 36.40
N PHE A 83 -6.42 13.09 36.88
CA PHE A 83 -6.24 11.92 36.02
C PHE A 83 -7.47 11.64 35.15
N GLY A 84 -8.68 11.77 35.72
CA GLY A 84 -9.93 11.66 34.98
C GLY A 84 -10.05 12.73 33.89
N LEU A 85 -9.68 13.98 34.19
CA LEU A 85 -9.75 15.10 33.25
C LEU A 85 -8.75 14.92 32.10
N ILE A 86 -7.51 14.53 32.41
CA ILE A 86 -6.47 14.20 31.40
C ILE A 86 -6.94 13.04 30.52
N TYR A 87 -7.48 11.97 31.10
CA TYR A 87 -7.96 10.82 30.36
C TYR A 87 -9.16 11.17 29.45
N TYR A 88 -10.11 11.95 29.95
CA TYR A 88 -11.25 12.44 29.18
C TYR A 88 -10.81 13.31 28.00
N SER A 89 -9.89 14.24 28.24
CA SER A 89 -9.31 15.10 27.21
C SER A 89 -8.60 14.27 26.13
N PHE A 90 -7.78 13.31 26.54
CA PHE A 90 -7.11 12.38 25.63
C PHE A 90 -8.11 11.60 24.74
N LEU A 91 -9.16 11.02 25.33
CA LEU A 91 -10.17 10.28 24.58
C LEU A 91 -10.88 11.15 23.54
N THR A 92 -11.25 12.37 23.95
CA THR A 92 -11.96 13.33 23.10
C THR A 92 -11.07 13.80 21.94
N PHE A 93 -9.80 14.09 22.21
CA PHE A 93 -8.83 14.47 21.20
C PHE A 93 -8.64 13.36 20.14
N TYR A 94 -8.43 12.11 20.56
CA TYR A 94 -8.30 11.00 19.62
C TYR A 94 -9.60 10.70 18.86
N ASN A 95 -10.76 10.86 19.49
CA ASN A 95 -12.05 10.77 18.80
C ASN A 95 -12.17 11.83 17.70
N TYR A 96 -11.82 13.08 18.01
CA TYR A 96 -11.86 14.16 17.05
C TYR A 96 -10.95 13.89 15.85
N LEU A 97 -9.71 13.47 16.10
CA LEU A 97 -8.76 13.12 15.02
C LEU A 97 -9.27 11.95 14.16
N ILE A 98 -9.84 10.91 14.78
CA ILE A 98 -10.39 9.75 14.08
C ILE A 98 -11.56 10.19 13.19
N ASN A 99 -12.51 10.95 13.73
CA ASN A 99 -13.68 11.41 13.00
C ASN A 99 -13.29 12.27 11.79
N ASN A 100 -12.36 13.22 11.96
CA ASN A 100 -11.87 14.03 10.83
C ASN A 100 -11.25 13.17 9.72
N LYS A 101 -10.52 12.11 10.08
CA LYS A 101 -9.93 11.19 9.10
C LYS A 101 -10.97 10.29 8.45
N GLU A 102 -11.98 9.86 9.20
CA GLU A 102 -13.12 9.11 8.69
C GLU A 102 -13.91 9.91 7.66
N SER A 103 -14.28 11.15 7.98
CA SER A 103 -14.99 12.04 7.04
C SER A 103 -14.17 12.32 5.79
N TYR A 104 -12.84 12.46 5.90
CA TYR A 104 -11.98 12.62 4.72
C TYR A 104 -11.96 11.36 3.82
N ILE A 105 -11.97 10.17 4.41
CA ILE A 105 -12.05 8.91 3.67
C ILE A 105 -13.41 8.76 3.00
N GLU A 106 -14.48 9.15 3.68
CA GLU A 106 -15.84 9.16 3.14
C GLU A 106 -15.96 10.08 1.92
N TYR A 107 -15.41 11.29 2.01
CA TYR A 107 -15.29 12.20 0.86
C TYR A 107 -14.55 11.56 -0.34
N LEU A 108 -13.43 10.85 -0.09
CA LEU A 108 -12.71 10.15 -1.17
C LEU A 108 -13.53 9.00 -1.77
N LYS A 109 -14.32 8.28 -0.95
CA LYS A 109 -15.22 7.21 -1.42
C LYS A 109 -16.35 7.76 -2.26
N GLU A 110 -16.89 8.91 -1.89
CA GLU A 110 -17.90 9.62 -2.66
C GLU A 110 -17.35 10.00 -4.04
N GLN A 111 -16.16 10.63 -4.10
CA GLN A 111 -15.50 10.93 -5.38
C GLN A 111 -15.24 9.69 -6.24
N HIS A 112 -14.87 8.57 -5.62
CA HIS A 112 -14.71 7.31 -6.34
C HIS A 112 -16.05 6.83 -6.94
N SER A 113 -17.13 6.91 -6.18
CA SER A 113 -18.47 6.49 -6.62
C SER A 113 -19.02 7.37 -7.74
N GLU A 114 -18.78 8.68 -7.66
CA GLU A 114 -19.14 9.66 -8.67
C GLU A 114 -18.38 9.39 -9.97
N LYS A 115 -17.07 9.18 -9.92
CA LYS A 115 -16.32 8.81 -11.13
C LYS A 115 -16.80 7.50 -11.75
N LEU A 116 -17.16 6.51 -10.92
CA LEU A 116 -17.71 5.26 -11.41
C LEU A 116 -19.09 5.45 -12.09
N SER A 117 -19.93 6.35 -11.60
CA SER A 117 -21.21 6.66 -12.26
C SER A 117 -20.97 7.34 -13.62
N THR A 118 -20.02 8.27 -13.72
CA THR A 118 -19.66 8.89 -15.01
C THR A 118 -19.14 7.87 -16.01
N LEU A 119 -18.40 6.85 -15.54
CA LEU A 119 -17.94 5.74 -16.37
C LEU A 119 -19.12 4.91 -16.88
N LYS A 120 -20.05 4.53 -16.00
CA LYS A 120 -21.25 3.76 -16.35
C LYS A 120 -22.15 4.50 -17.35
N GLU A 121 -22.26 5.82 -17.22
CA GLU A 121 -23.03 6.65 -18.13
C GLU A 121 -22.38 6.71 -19.52
N LYS A 122 -21.08 7.04 -19.58
CA LYS A 122 -20.32 7.10 -20.84
C LYS A 122 -20.29 5.77 -21.58
N THR A 123 -20.24 4.66 -20.85
CA THR A 123 -20.23 3.31 -21.42
C THR A 123 -21.63 2.76 -21.70
N ASN A 124 -22.69 3.53 -21.44
CA ASN A 124 -24.10 3.06 -21.49
C ASN A 124 -24.31 1.74 -20.72
N PHE A 125 -23.52 1.51 -19.67
CA PHE A 125 -23.42 0.24 -18.97
C PHE A 125 -24.78 -0.26 -18.47
N ASN A 126 -25.57 0.62 -17.84
CA ASN A 126 -26.87 0.24 -17.29
C ASN A 126 -27.88 -0.14 -18.38
N LYS A 127 -27.85 0.54 -19.54
CA LYS A 127 -28.72 0.22 -20.68
C LYS A 127 -28.38 -1.13 -21.27
N THR A 128 -27.08 -1.41 -21.44
CA THR A 128 -26.60 -2.70 -21.91
C THR A 128 -26.94 -3.81 -20.92
N LYS A 129 -26.76 -3.57 -19.61
CA LYS A 129 -27.14 -4.53 -18.57
C LYS A 129 -28.64 -4.83 -18.56
N ASP A 130 -29.48 -3.81 -18.66
CA ASP A 130 -30.94 -3.95 -18.71
C ASP A 130 -31.41 -4.66 -19.99
N LEU A 131 -30.74 -4.40 -21.12
CA LEU A 131 -31.00 -5.13 -22.36
C LEU A 131 -30.68 -6.62 -22.22
N LEU A 132 -29.48 -6.95 -21.72
CA LEU A 132 -29.15 -8.35 -21.43
C LEU A 132 -30.14 -8.96 -20.44
N ALA A 133 -30.51 -8.26 -19.37
CA ALA A 133 -31.50 -8.73 -18.40
C ALA A 133 -32.85 -9.12 -19.00
N ARG A 134 -33.28 -8.42 -20.07
CA ARG A 134 -34.57 -8.66 -20.73
C ARG A 134 -34.50 -9.71 -21.83
N PHE A 135 -33.34 -9.92 -22.46
CA PHE A 135 -33.22 -10.72 -23.68
C PHE A 135 -32.30 -11.94 -23.55
N SER A 136 -31.49 -12.06 -22.50
CA SER A 136 -30.79 -13.31 -22.20
C SER A 136 -31.71 -14.21 -21.38
N ASP A 137 -31.87 -15.46 -21.81
CA ASP A 137 -32.44 -16.51 -20.98
C ASP A 137 -31.65 -16.52 -19.67
N GLY A 138 -32.33 -16.39 -18.51
CA GLY A 138 -31.72 -15.99 -17.24
C GLY A 138 -30.60 -16.87 -16.67
N GLU A 139 -30.08 -17.84 -17.42
CA GLU A 139 -28.84 -18.58 -17.16
C GLU A 139 -27.59 -17.69 -17.27
N ASP A 140 -27.47 -16.84 -18.30
CA ASP A 140 -26.27 -15.99 -18.49
C ASP A 140 -26.13 -14.94 -17.37
N LEU A 141 -27.24 -14.36 -16.90
CA LEU A 141 -27.22 -13.45 -15.75
C LEU A 141 -26.83 -14.16 -14.46
N LYS A 142 -27.33 -15.38 -14.24
CA LYS A 142 -26.95 -16.17 -13.05
C LYS A 142 -25.48 -16.54 -13.09
N GLN A 143 -24.93 -16.79 -14.28
CA GLN A 143 -23.51 -17.08 -14.44
C GLN A 143 -22.66 -15.83 -14.14
N LEU A 144 -23.02 -14.66 -14.67
CA LEU A 144 -22.36 -13.39 -14.36
C LEU A 144 -22.46 -13.00 -12.88
N GLU A 145 -23.61 -13.24 -12.24
CA GLU A 145 -23.78 -13.02 -10.80
C GLU A 145 -22.93 -13.99 -9.97
N LYS A 146 -22.83 -15.25 -10.37
CA LYS A 146 -21.93 -16.23 -9.74
C LYS A 146 -20.47 -15.80 -9.86
N GLU A 147 -20.02 -15.42 -11.06
CA GLU A 147 -18.66 -14.94 -11.29
C GLU A 147 -18.36 -13.67 -10.48
N ALA A 148 -19.30 -12.72 -10.41
CA ALA A 148 -19.16 -11.51 -9.58
C ALA A 148 -19.06 -11.84 -8.08
N ASN A 149 -19.86 -12.80 -7.61
CA ASN A 149 -19.82 -13.26 -6.22
C ASN A 149 -18.51 -14.01 -5.91
N GLU A 150 -18.01 -14.83 -6.82
CA GLU A 150 -16.71 -15.51 -6.68
C GLU A 150 -15.54 -14.51 -6.65
N ILE A 151 -15.57 -13.48 -7.51
CA ILE A 151 -14.58 -12.40 -7.50
C ILE A 151 -14.62 -11.64 -6.16
N GLN A 152 -15.81 -11.35 -5.64
CA GLN A 152 -15.95 -10.70 -4.34
C GLN A 152 -15.44 -11.57 -3.18
N GLN A 153 -15.72 -12.88 -3.20
CA GLN A 153 -15.23 -13.82 -2.19
C GLN A 153 -13.71 -13.92 -2.21
N LYS A 154 -13.09 -14.10 -3.38
CA LYS A 154 -11.63 -14.09 -3.54
C LYS A 154 -11.03 -12.79 -3.04
N LYS A 155 -11.63 -11.64 -3.38
CA LYS A 155 -11.16 -10.33 -2.90
C LYS A 155 -11.19 -10.22 -1.36
N ALA A 156 -12.23 -10.75 -0.72
CA ALA A 156 -12.34 -10.77 0.73
C ALA A 156 -11.31 -11.70 1.39
N GLU A 157 -11.01 -12.84 0.75
CA GLU A 157 -9.96 -13.76 1.17
C GLU A 157 -8.57 -13.11 1.06
N TYR A 158 -8.24 -12.50 -0.08
CA TYR A 158 -7.01 -11.74 -0.26
C TYR A 158 -6.86 -10.62 0.79
N LEU A 159 -7.93 -9.89 1.09
CA LEU A 159 -7.92 -8.86 2.13
C LEU A 159 -7.58 -9.42 3.52
N LYS A 160 -8.04 -10.63 3.84
CA LYS A 160 -7.69 -11.32 5.09
C LYS A 160 -6.23 -11.77 5.09
N MET A 161 -5.71 -12.25 3.97
CA MET A 161 -4.30 -12.62 3.85
C MET A 161 -3.37 -11.41 3.98
N ILE A 162 -3.75 -10.25 3.42
CA ILE A 162 -3.02 -8.98 3.62
C ILE A 162 -3.02 -8.58 5.11
N GLN A 163 -4.07 -8.93 5.86
CA GLN A 163 -4.15 -8.70 7.31
C GLN A 163 -3.31 -9.67 8.14
N SER A 164 -3.10 -10.92 7.68
CA SER A 164 -2.28 -11.92 8.39
C SER A 164 -0.77 -11.76 8.16
N GLY A 165 -0.36 -10.99 7.15
CA GLY A 165 1.05 -10.71 6.87
C GLY A 165 1.77 -11.79 6.06
N ASP A 166 1.08 -12.82 5.60
CA ASP A 166 1.61 -13.86 4.69
C ASP A 166 1.70 -13.34 3.25
N LYS A 167 2.66 -12.45 3.00
CA LYS A 167 2.84 -11.80 1.70
C LYS A 167 3.19 -12.80 0.58
N ASN A 168 3.92 -13.86 0.91
CA ASN A 168 4.54 -14.74 -0.10
C ASN A 168 3.53 -15.56 -0.91
N LYS A 169 2.46 -16.08 -0.26
CA LYS A 169 1.44 -16.91 -0.92
C LYS A 169 0.49 -16.08 -1.82
N ILE A 170 0.16 -14.87 -1.38
CA ILE A 170 -0.63 -13.88 -2.13
C ILE A 170 0.07 -13.50 -3.44
N ILE A 171 1.40 -13.29 -3.38
CA ILE A 171 2.22 -12.93 -4.54
C ILE A 171 2.23 -14.07 -5.56
N GLU A 172 2.26 -15.32 -5.10
CA GLU A 172 2.29 -16.50 -5.96
C GLU A 172 0.96 -16.70 -6.72
N ASP A 173 -0.17 -16.54 -6.04
CA ASP A 173 -1.52 -16.67 -6.64
C ASP A 173 -1.85 -15.51 -7.61
N LEU A 174 -1.46 -14.27 -7.28
CA LEU A 174 -1.68 -13.11 -8.14
C LEU A 174 -0.84 -13.16 -9.43
N LYS A 175 0.39 -13.69 -9.34
CA LYS A 175 1.31 -13.81 -10.49
C LYS A 175 0.82 -14.83 -11.53
N HIS A 176 0.08 -15.86 -11.11
CA HIS A 176 -0.55 -16.82 -12.03
C HIS A 176 -1.81 -16.26 -12.73
N GLN A 177 -2.50 -15.28 -12.14
CA GLN A 177 -3.69 -14.65 -12.69
C GLN A 177 -3.38 -13.42 -13.58
N SER A 178 -2.23 -12.79 -13.37
CA SER A 178 -1.73 -11.60 -14.09
C SER A 178 -1.05 -11.97 -15.42
N ASN A 179 -1.75 -12.66 -16.33
CA ASN A 179 -1.23 -12.88 -17.69
C ASN A 179 -2.03 -12.12 -18.78
N ASN A 180 -3.13 -11.46 -18.43
CA ASN A 180 -3.98 -10.75 -19.39
C ASN A 180 -4.29 -9.27 -19.06
N ASN A 181 -3.87 -8.69 -17.93
CA ASN A 181 -4.05 -7.26 -17.60
C ASN A 181 -3.08 -6.78 -16.49
N THR A 182 -1.80 -6.63 -16.85
CA THR A 182 -0.70 -6.84 -15.89
C THR A 182 -0.06 -5.58 -15.32
N GLY A 183 -0.16 -4.41 -15.96
CA GLY A 183 0.59 -3.23 -15.50
C GLY A 183 0.00 -2.51 -14.28
N PHE A 184 -1.31 -2.32 -14.23
CA PHE A 184 -1.92 -1.35 -13.30
C PHE A 184 -2.25 -1.92 -11.91
N TYR A 185 -2.68 -3.19 -11.85
CA TYR A 185 -2.93 -3.88 -10.59
C TYR A 185 -1.62 -4.20 -9.86
N ASP A 186 -0.56 -4.59 -10.59
CA ASP A 186 0.74 -4.86 -9.99
C ASP A 186 1.38 -3.62 -9.36
N MET A 187 1.20 -2.43 -9.94
CA MET A 187 1.70 -1.17 -9.37
C MET A 187 0.98 -0.81 -8.06
N LEU A 188 -0.35 -0.96 -8.03
CA LEU A 188 -1.16 -0.74 -6.84
C LEU A 188 -0.83 -1.76 -5.74
N MET A 189 -0.66 -3.03 -6.10
CA MET A 189 -0.33 -4.10 -5.16
C MET A 189 1.10 -3.94 -4.61
N THR A 190 2.07 -3.60 -5.45
CA THR A 190 3.45 -3.32 -5.04
C THR A 190 3.54 -2.11 -4.12
N SER A 191 2.80 -1.04 -4.40
CA SER A 191 2.78 0.14 -3.52
C SER A 191 2.05 -0.10 -2.20
N LEU A 192 0.98 -0.91 -2.21
CA LEU A 192 0.20 -1.24 -1.01
C LEU A 192 0.91 -2.25 -0.09
N LEU A 193 1.59 -3.23 -0.69
CA LEU A 193 2.31 -4.31 0.02
C LEU A 193 3.76 -3.92 0.37
N GLY A 194 4.27 -2.83 -0.22
CA GLY A 194 5.68 -2.44 -0.20
C GLY A 194 6.45 -3.15 -1.31
N GLU A 195 7.52 -2.54 -1.82
CA GLU A 195 8.42 -3.18 -2.77
C GLU A 195 8.94 -4.48 -2.14
N ASN A 196 8.46 -5.62 -2.63
CA ASN A 196 8.99 -6.89 -2.21
C ASN A 196 10.36 -7.05 -2.86
N GLU A 197 11.39 -7.36 -2.07
CA GLU A 197 12.75 -7.68 -2.56
C GLU A 197 12.78 -8.88 -3.54
N LEU A 198 11.63 -9.55 -3.71
CA LEU A 198 11.40 -10.64 -4.66
C LEU A 198 10.94 -10.21 -6.07
N SER A 199 10.75 -8.91 -6.36
CA SER A 199 10.25 -8.46 -7.68
C SER A 199 11.15 -8.92 -8.86
N PRO A 200 10.58 -9.34 -10.01
CA PRO A 200 11.34 -9.73 -11.20
C PRO A 200 12.32 -8.66 -11.69
N ASP A 201 12.00 -7.38 -11.50
CA ASP A 201 12.80 -6.23 -11.93
C ASP A 201 14.12 -6.06 -11.17
N LYS A 202 14.28 -6.70 -10.01
CA LYS A 202 15.53 -6.72 -9.23
C LYS A 202 16.34 -8.01 -9.46
N ARG A 203 15.96 -8.84 -10.45
CA ARG A 203 16.63 -10.11 -10.78
C ARG A 203 17.42 -9.97 -12.07
N TYR A 204 18.66 -10.45 -12.06
CA TYR A 204 19.50 -10.46 -13.25
C TYR A 204 19.04 -11.53 -14.25
N ALA A 205 19.05 -11.20 -15.54
CA ALA A 205 18.79 -12.14 -16.61
C ALA A 205 20.00 -13.08 -16.84
N LEU A 206 19.73 -14.38 -17.01
CA LEU A 206 20.76 -15.40 -17.26
C LEU A 206 21.01 -15.52 -18.77
N ILE A 207 21.85 -14.62 -19.31
CA ILE A 207 22.21 -14.58 -20.73
C ILE A 207 23.57 -15.27 -20.95
N CYS A 208 23.59 -16.30 -21.81
CA CYS A 208 24.81 -17.07 -22.05
C CYS A 208 25.85 -16.21 -22.77
N SER A 209 27.10 -16.16 -22.31
CA SER A 209 28.12 -15.35 -23.00
C SER A 209 28.65 -16.00 -24.28
N ASN A 210 28.44 -17.31 -24.47
CA ASN A 210 28.90 -18.04 -25.64
C ASN A 210 27.85 -18.06 -26.76
N CYS A 211 26.59 -18.38 -26.43
CA CYS A 211 25.52 -18.53 -27.43
C CYS A 211 24.41 -17.47 -27.32
N PHE A 212 24.54 -16.50 -26.41
CA PHE A 212 23.61 -15.37 -26.19
C PHE A 212 22.15 -15.76 -25.93
N GLN A 213 21.90 -17.02 -25.59
CA GLN A 213 20.57 -17.49 -25.26
C GLN A 213 20.14 -16.93 -23.89
N HIS A 214 18.93 -16.38 -23.83
CA HIS A 214 18.27 -16.02 -22.57
C HIS A 214 17.71 -17.28 -21.89
N ASN A 215 18.21 -17.60 -20.69
CA ASN A 215 17.88 -18.82 -19.94
C ASN A 215 17.01 -18.52 -18.70
N GLY A 216 16.32 -17.38 -18.67
CA GLY A 216 15.45 -16.96 -17.57
C GLY A 216 16.11 -15.97 -16.62
N LEU A 217 15.59 -15.90 -15.39
CA LEU A 217 16.02 -14.96 -14.35
C LEU A 217 16.78 -15.69 -13.24
N ALA A 218 17.76 -15.03 -12.64
CA ALA A 218 18.50 -15.51 -11.49
C ALA A 218 17.60 -15.69 -10.26
N ALA A 219 18.03 -16.55 -9.34
CA ALA A 219 17.37 -16.74 -8.06
C ALA A 219 17.34 -15.41 -7.25
N PRO A 220 16.27 -15.15 -6.48
CA PRO A 220 16.14 -13.93 -5.71
C PRO A 220 17.26 -13.82 -4.66
N GLY A 221 17.78 -12.61 -4.45
CA GLY A 221 18.77 -12.31 -3.40
C GLY A 221 20.23 -12.62 -3.74
N LYS A 222 20.56 -13.00 -4.99
CA LYS A 222 21.96 -13.15 -5.43
C LYS A 222 22.45 -11.90 -6.18
N SER A 223 23.63 -11.43 -5.82
CA SER A 223 24.31 -10.35 -6.54
C SER A 223 24.87 -10.86 -7.88
N ALA A 224 25.11 -9.95 -8.85
CA ALA A 224 25.62 -10.33 -10.17
C ALA A 224 26.91 -11.17 -10.11
N LYS A 225 27.76 -10.92 -9.10
CA LYS A 225 29.05 -11.61 -8.87
C LYS A 225 28.88 -13.08 -8.42
N GLU A 226 27.76 -13.42 -7.78
CA GLU A 226 27.50 -14.75 -7.22
C GLU A 226 26.76 -15.70 -8.18
N ILE A 227 26.37 -15.20 -9.35
CA ILE A 227 25.58 -15.95 -10.32
C ILE A 227 26.52 -16.82 -11.16
N LYS A 228 26.38 -18.14 -11.00
CA LYS A 228 27.06 -19.17 -11.82
C LYS A 228 26.01 -20.12 -12.37
N TYR A 229 26.02 -20.37 -13.67
CA TYR A 229 25.08 -21.30 -14.29
C TYR A 229 25.61 -21.91 -15.59
N VAL A 230 25.15 -23.12 -15.90
CA VAL A 230 25.46 -23.81 -17.16
C VAL A 230 24.34 -23.53 -18.16
N CYS A 231 24.69 -23.07 -19.36
CA CYS A 231 23.71 -22.85 -20.41
C CYS A 231 23.13 -24.19 -20.90
N PRO A 232 21.81 -24.41 -20.83
CA PRO A 232 21.19 -25.66 -21.30
C PRO A 232 21.27 -25.86 -22.82
N LYS A 233 21.51 -24.80 -23.59
CA LYS A 233 21.60 -24.86 -25.06
C LYS A 233 22.99 -25.29 -25.55
N CYS A 234 24.06 -24.78 -24.95
CA CYS A 234 25.43 -25.01 -25.45
C CYS A 234 26.38 -25.64 -24.42
N GLY A 235 25.92 -25.87 -23.18
CA GLY A 235 26.73 -26.45 -22.11
C GLY A 235 27.80 -25.53 -21.53
N PHE A 236 27.90 -24.26 -21.99
CA PHE A 236 28.89 -23.32 -21.50
C PHE A 236 28.57 -22.87 -20.06
N MET A 237 29.58 -22.90 -19.17
CA MET A 237 29.46 -22.43 -17.79
C MET A 237 29.75 -20.92 -17.73
N ASN A 238 28.73 -20.12 -17.46
CA ASN A 238 28.88 -18.69 -17.21
C ASN A 238 29.32 -18.49 -15.75
N ASN A 239 30.56 -18.03 -15.56
CA ASN A 239 31.07 -17.56 -14.27
C ASN A 239 31.33 -16.06 -14.38
N ASN A 240 30.76 -15.27 -13.47
CA ASN A 240 30.80 -13.80 -13.53
C ASN A 240 32.05 -13.19 -12.84
N ASP A 241 33.08 -14.00 -12.56
CA ASP A 241 34.23 -13.55 -11.75
C ASP A 241 35.05 -12.42 -12.43
N GLU A 242 34.97 -12.25 -13.77
CA GLU A 242 35.77 -11.26 -14.53
C GLU A 242 34.96 -10.13 -15.22
N LYS A 243 33.63 -10.24 -15.36
CA LYS A 243 32.84 -9.33 -16.22
C LYS A 243 32.02 -8.26 -15.51
N VAL A 244 31.95 -8.28 -14.18
CA VAL A 244 31.14 -7.32 -13.41
C VAL A 244 31.82 -5.95 -13.28
N GLU A 245 33.16 -5.90 -13.32
CA GLU A 245 33.90 -4.64 -13.29
C GLU A 245 33.62 -3.77 -14.53
N GLU A 246 33.37 -4.35 -15.70
CA GLU A 246 33.03 -3.58 -16.91
C GLU A 246 31.59 -3.04 -16.90
N MET A 247 30.66 -3.66 -16.17
CA MET A 247 29.26 -3.19 -16.11
C MET A 247 29.05 -2.11 -15.04
N GLU A 248 29.68 -2.23 -13.87
CA GLU A 248 29.67 -1.18 -12.83
C GLU A 248 30.28 0.13 -13.38
N ASN A 249 31.41 0.04 -14.09
CA ASN A 249 32.07 1.20 -14.70
C ASN A 249 31.26 1.86 -15.84
N ASN A 250 30.37 1.12 -16.52
CA ASN A 250 29.54 1.66 -17.61
C ASN A 250 28.25 2.34 -17.13
N ASP A 251 27.71 1.92 -15.98
CA ASP A 251 26.56 2.59 -15.36
C ASP A 251 27.01 3.88 -14.64
N ASP A 252 28.19 3.90 -14.02
CA ASP A 252 28.80 5.14 -13.50
C ASP A 252 29.12 6.15 -14.62
N ASN A 253 29.57 5.67 -15.79
CA ASN A 253 29.77 6.53 -16.97
C ASN A 253 28.46 7.11 -17.51
N LYS A 254 27.33 6.39 -17.36
CA LYS A 254 26.00 6.87 -17.78
C LYS A 254 25.42 7.92 -16.83
N GLU A 255 25.79 7.90 -15.56
CA GLU A 255 25.44 8.96 -14.61
C GLU A 255 26.30 10.21 -14.85
N ASN A 256 27.61 10.06 -15.07
CA ASN A 256 28.50 11.17 -15.42
C ASN A 256 28.11 11.87 -16.75
N ILE A 257 27.75 11.10 -17.79
CA ILE A 257 27.28 11.68 -19.07
C ILE A 257 25.95 12.45 -18.89
N LYS A 258 25.11 12.09 -17.92
CA LYS A 258 23.86 12.82 -17.64
C LYS A 258 24.07 14.10 -16.84
N GLU A 259 25.12 14.18 -16.04
CA GLU A 259 25.53 15.40 -15.32
C GLU A 259 26.21 16.39 -16.26
N ASP A 260 27.10 15.93 -17.14
CA ASP A 260 27.76 16.76 -18.16
C ASP A 260 26.76 17.37 -19.17
N ILE A 261 25.66 16.67 -19.48
CA ILE A 261 24.58 17.19 -20.35
C ILE A 261 23.70 18.23 -19.62
N LYS A 262 23.66 18.22 -18.28
CA LYS A 262 22.93 19.23 -17.49
C LYS A 262 23.75 20.51 -17.33
N GLU A 263 25.04 20.42 -17.02
CA GLU A 263 25.90 21.62 -16.92
C GLU A 263 26.02 22.38 -18.25
N ASN A 264 26.12 21.67 -19.38
CA ASN A 264 26.17 22.32 -20.69
C ASN A 264 24.84 22.96 -21.13
N LYS A 265 23.70 22.59 -20.52
CA LYS A 265 22.41 23.24 -20.81
C LYS A 265 22.21 24.52 -20.00
N ASP A 266 22.78 24.58 -18.80
CA ASP A 266 22.64 25.75 -17.92
C ASP A 266 23.56 26.91 -18.35
N GLU A 267 24.71 26.65 -18.98
CA GLU A 267 25.54 27.71 -19.59
C GLU A 267 24.95 28.32 -20.87
N SER A 268 24.13 27.55 -21.60
CA SER A 268 23.48 28.02 -22.84
C SER A 268 22.22 28.87 -22.63
N ASN A 269 21.70 28.96 -21.40
CA ASN A 269 20.52 29.75 -21.03
C ASN A 269 20.86 31.01 -20.20
N SER A 270 22.15 31.36 -20.05
CA SER A 270 22.62 32.55 -19.33
C SER A 270 23.42 33.54 -20.20
N LYS A 271 23.22 33.52 -21.53
CA LYS A 271 23.69 34.58 -22.45
C LYS A 271 22.58 35.05 -23.38
#